data_AF-U5HTR2-F1
#
_entry.id   AF-U5HTR2-F1
#
_cell.length_a   1.000
_cell.length_b   1.000
_cell.length_c   1.000
_cell.angle_alpha   90.00
_cell.angle_beta   90.00
_cell.angle_gamma   90.00
#
_symmetry.space_group_name_H-M   'P 1'
#
loop_
_entity.id
_entity.type
_entity.pdbx_description
1 polymer ?
#
loop_
_entity_poly.entity_id
_entity_poly.type
_entity_poly.pdbx_seq_one_letter_code
_entity_poly.pdbx_strand_id
1 'polypeptide(L)'
;VRQKNVKNIMLKNILDACGGALGFYSIGFALAYDGNGSFVGTEGKKFFLNGYDNYIDFFFQFTFAATAATIVAETVAERCKMAAYLCYSLFLTAFVYPVVVHAIWNGDGFPSAFSDNLMFGRGMIDFAGSGVVHMTGGVTALCAAIILGPRLGRFHDADGNPLDKPADFPAHSVALQVLGTFIL
;
A
#
# COMPACT_ATOMS: atom_id res chain seq x y z
N VAL A 1 -14.09 -11.94 -1.74
CA VAL A 1 -15.20 -10.96 -1.64
C VAL A 1 -16.53 -11.65 -1.91
N ARG A 2 -17.55 -11.41 -1.06
CA ARG A 2 -18.94 -11.91 -1.26
C ARG A 2 -19.67 -11.07 -2.30
N GLN A 3 -20.60 -11.67 -3.05
CA GLN A 3 -21.34 -11.01 -4.14
C GLN A 3 -21.93 -9.65 -3.75
N LYS A 4 -22.50 -9.53 -2.55
CA LYS A 4 -23.09 -8.29 -2.05
C LYS A 4 -22.12 -7.10 -1.94
N ASN A 5 -20.81 -7.36 -1.92
CA ASN A 5 -19.77 -6.34 -1.73
C ASN A 5 -18.96 -6.05 -2.99
N VAL A 6 -19.28 -6.67 -4.14
CA VAL A 6 -18.49 -6.53 -5.38
C VAL A 6 -18.42 -5.07 -5.86
N LYS A 7 -19.56 -4.35 -5.85
CA LYS A 7 -19.58 -2.93 -6.24
C LYS A 7 -18.69 -2.06 -5.34
N ASN A 8 -18.70 -2.35 -4.04
CA ASN A 8 -17.91 -1.60 -3.06
C ASN A 8 -16.41 -1.83 -3.28
N ILE A 9 -15.97 -3.07 -3.55
CA ILE A 9 -14.54 -3.34 -3.78
C ILE A 9 -14.04 -2.74 -5.10
N MET A 10 -14.85 -2.80 -6.16
CA MET A 10 -14.47 -2.19 -7.45
C MET A 10 -14.28 -0.67 -7.31
N LEU A 11 -15.19 -0.01 -6.58
CA LEU A 11 -15.07 1.42 -6.31
C LEU A 11 -13.83 1.74 -5.47
N LYS A 12 -13.51 0.91 -4.46
CA LYS A 12 -12.31 1.06 -3.64
C LYS A 12 -11.02 1.00 -4.47
N ASN A 13 -10.90 0.04 -5.37
CA ASN A 13 -9.69 -0.11 -6.20
C ASN A 13 -9.50 1.07 -7.17
N ILE A 14 -10.57 1.63 -7.74
CA ILE A 14 -10.49 2.86 -8.55
C ILE A 14 -10.06 4.04 -7.68
N LEU A 15 -10.65 4.17 -6.50
CA LEU A 15 -10.34 5.24 -5.57
C LEU A 15 -8.92 5.17 -5.03
N ASP A 16 -8.36 3.98 -4.86
CA ASP A 16 -6.94 3.80 -4.51
C ASP A 16 -6.02 4.28 -5.62
N ALA A 17 -6.35 4.01 -6.88
CA ALA A 17 -5.56 4.53 -7.99
C ALA A 17 -5.62 6.07 -8.04
N CYS A 18 -6.81 6.66 -7.93
CA CYS A 18 -6.97 8.11 -7.98
C CYS A 18 -6.40 8.83 -6.75
N GLY A 19 -6.75 8.36 -5.55
CA GLY A 19 -6.26 8.91 -4.28
C GLY A 19 -4.76 8.68 -4.14
N GLY A 20 -4.28 7.49 -4.49
CA GLY A 20 -2.86 7.16 -4.55
C GLY A 20 -2.08 8.09 -5.47
N ALA A 21 -2.63 8.38 -6.66
CA ALA A 21 -2.01 9.32 -7.59
C ALA A 21 -1.92 10.71 -6.98
N LEU A 22 -2.99 11.23 -6.38
CA LEU A 22 -2.99 12.55 -5.74
C LEU A 22 -2.02 12.63 -4.54
N GLY A 23 -2.02 11.62 -3.68
CA GLY A 23 -1.13 11.57 -2.51
C GLY A 23 0.34 11.50 -2.90
N PHE A 24 0.67 10.62 -3.84
CA PHE A 24 2.03 10.45 -4.31
C PHE A 24 2.51 11.65 -5.15
N TYR A 25 1.65 12.21 -6.00
CA TYR A 25 1.94 13.42 -6.79
C TYR A 25 2.24 14.64 -5.91
N SER A 26 1.38 14.91 -4.92
CA SER A 26 1.48 16.13 -4.11
C SER A 26 2.69 16.12 -3.18
N ILE A 27 2.87 15.02 -2.44
CA ILE A 27 3.84 14.93 -1.34
C ILE A 27 4.73 13.70 -1.46
N GLY A 28 4.16 12.54 -1.81
CA GLY A 28 4.88 11.27 -1.70
C GLY A 28 6.13 11.17 -2.55
N PHE A 29 6.10 11.67 -3.79
CA PHE A 29 7.28 11.66 -4.67
C PHE A 29 8.43 12.48 -4.10
N ALA A 30 8.13 13.64 -3.51
CA ALA A 30 9.13 14.48 -2.86
C ALA A 30 9.75 13.76 -1.66
N LEU A 31 8.92 13.17 -0.78
CA LEU A 31 9.43 12.44 0.38
C LEU A 31 10.25 11.20 -0.03
N ALA A 32 9.93 10.57 -1.15
CA ALA A 32 10.65 9.41 -1.65
C ALA A 32 12.02 9.77 -2.28
N TYR A 33 12.10 10.86 -3.04
CA TYR A 33 13.23 11.09 -3.97
C TYR A 33 13.87 12.49 -3.91
N ASP A 34 13.51 13.34 -2.95
CA ASP A 34 13.96 14.75 -2.94
C ASP A 34 14.97 15.10 -1.85
N GLY A 35 16.26 15.00 -2.19
CA GLY A 35 17.37 15.37 -1.31
C GLY A 35 17.95 14.21 -0.52
N ASN A 36 18.80 14.54 0.44
CA ASN A 36 19.80 13.61 1.00
C ASN A 36 19.50 13.21 2.46
N GLY A 37 18.22 13.05 2.81
CA GLY A 37 17.87 12.61 4.15
C GLY A 37 18.10 11.11 4.35
N SER A 38 18.21 10.65 5.59
CA SER A 38 18.36 9.20 5.85
C SER A 38 17.04 8.42 5.81
N PHE A 39 15.91 9.11 5.99
CA PHE A 39 14.58 8.50 6.08
C PHE A 39 13.54 9.12 5.15
N VAL A 40 13.69 10.39 4.79
CA VAL A 40 12.79 11.12 3.89
C VAL A 40 13.58 12.16 3.12
N GLY A 41 13.06 12.52 1.94
CA GLY A 41 13.48 13.70 1.22
C GLY A 41 13.31 14.96 2.09
N THR A 42 14.33 15.81 2.11
CA THR A 42 14.40 17.00 2.97
C THR A 42 14.44 18.30 2.19
N GLU A 43 14.63 18.26 0.88
CA GLU A 43 14.81 19.47 0.07
C GLU A 43 13.51 20.19 -0.27
N GLY A 44 12.40 19.46 -0.37
CA GLY A 44 11.07 20.03 -0.61
C GLY A 44 10.90 20.78 -1.95
N LYS A 45 11.78 20.54 -2.91
CA LYS A 45 11.72 21.10 -4.26
C LYS A 45 10.77 20.32 -5.17
N LYS A 46 10.60 19.01 -4.95
CA LYS A 46 9.80 18.11 -5.80
C LYS A 46 8.33 17.96 -5.35
N PHE A 47 7.85 18.77 -4.40
CA PHE A 47 6.42 18.79 -4.08
C PHE A 47 5.62 19.15 -5.34
N PHE A 48 4.52 18.44 -5.59
CA PHE A 48 3.72 18.57 -6.81
C PHE A 48 4.52 18.36 -8.11
N LEU A 49 5.63 17.60 -8.05
CA LEU A 49 6.60 17.42 -9.13
C LEU A 49 7.20 18.72 -9.65
N ASN A 50 7.28 19.75 -8.81
CA ASN A 50 7.80 21.05 -9.21
C ASN A 50 9.26 20.92 -9.72
N GLY A 51 9.50 21.37 -10.95
CA GLY A 51 10.79 21.26 -11.63
C GLY A 51 11.23 19.83 -11.97
N TYR A 52 10.33 18.83 -11.90
CA TYR A 52 10.61 17.44 -12.23
C TYR A 52 9.90 17.03 -13.54
N ASP A 53 10.66 16.98 -14.64
CA ASP A 53 10.10 16.74 -15.98
C ASP A 53 10.07 15.26 -16.40
N ASN A 54 10.62 14.35 -15.58
CA ASN A 54 10.61 12.92 -15.89
C ASN A 54 9.31 12.24 -15.42
N TYR A 55 8.23 12.50 -16.15
CA TYR A 55 6.90 11.95 -15.86
C TYR A 55 6.81 10.42 -16.02
N ILE A 56 7.70 9.81 -16.83
CA ILE A 56 7.75 8.35 -16.99
C ILE A 56 8.23 7.70 -15.70
N ASP A 57 9.29 8.23 -15.10
CA ASP A 57 9.78 7.75 -13.82
C ASP A 57 8.76 7.99 -12.70
N PHE A 58 8.14 9.18 -12.65
CA PHE A 58 7.05 9.42 -11.70
C PHE A 58 5.93 8.38 -11.85
N PHE A 59 5.47 8.13 -13.08
CA PHE A 59 4.39 7.19 -13.33
C PHE A 59 4.79 5.77 -12.90
N PHE A 60 6.01 5.35 -13.21
CA PHE A 60 6.57 4.08 -12.76
C PHE A 60 6.51 3.96 -11.24
N GLN A 61 7.06 4.94 -10.49
CA GLN A 61 7.07 4.91 -9.02
C GLN A 61 5.66 5.00 -8.41
N PHE A 62 4.78 5.78 -9.02
CA PHE A 62 3.37 5.84 -8.63
C PHE A 62 2.70 4.47 -8.70
N THR A 63 2.93 3.68 -9.75
CA THR A 63 2.31 2.34 -9.85
C THR A 63 2.72 1.42 -8.70
N PHE A 64 3.96 1.53 -8.19
CA PHE A 64 4.39 0.78 -7.01
C PHE A 64 3.71 1.28 -5.73
N ALA A 65 3.59 2.60 -5.56
CA ALA A 65 2.86 3.20 -4.44
C ALA A 65 1.40 2.75 -4.40
N ALA A 66 0.72 2.79 -5.55
CA ALA A 66 -0.65 2.32 -5.70
C ALA A 66 -0.77 0.81 -5.43
N THR A 67 0.21 0.02 -5.84
CA THR A 67 0.27 -1.43 -5.54
C THR A 67 0.40 -1.69 -4.05
N ALA A 68 1.24 -0.94 -3.33
CA ALA A 68 1.35 -1.07 -1.87
C ALA A 68 0.03 -0.75 -1.15
N ALA A 69 -0.69 0.27 -1.61
CA ALA A 69 -1.99 0.66 -1.05
C ALA A 69 -3.08 -0.41 -1.30
N THR A 70 -3.17 -0.93 -2.52
CA THR A 70 -4.25 -1.86 -2.90
C THR A 70 -4.15 -3.23 -2.20
N ILE A 71 -2.95 -3.64 -1.75
CA ILE A 71 -2.78 -4.84 -0.90
C ILE A 71 -3.68 -4.78 0.35
N VAL A 72 -3.84 -3.58 0.93
CA VAL A 72 -4.63 -3.40 2.15
C VAL A 72 -6.13 -3.37 1.86
N ALA A 73 -6.53 -2.89 0.67
CA ALA A 73 -7.92 -2.84 0.21
C ALA A 73 -8.67 -4.16 0.38
N GLU A 74 -8.05 -5.23 -0.10
CA GLU A 74 -8.63 -6.56 -0.11
C GLU A 74 -8.73 -7.16 1.31
N THR A 75 -7.78 -6.83 2.17
CA THR A 75 -7.73 -7.30 3.56
C THR A 75 -8.87 -6.72 4.39
N VAL A 76 -9.14 -5.42 4.20
CA VAL A 76 -10.18 -4.67 4.93
C VAL A 76 -11.54 -4.69 4.24
N ALA A 77 -11.66 -5.44 3.14
CA ALA A 77 -12.90 -5.55 2.38
C ALA A 77 -14.09 -5.94 3.26
N GLU A 78 -15.26 -5.43 2.87
CA GLU A 78 -16.58 -5.68 3.46
C GLU A 78 -16.86 -5.07 4.85
N ARG A 79 -15.85 -4.61 5.58
CA ARG A 79 -16.01 -4.14 6.97
C ARG A 79 -15.34 -2.81 7.29
N CYS A 80 -14.48 -2.28 6.42
CA CYS A 80 -13.95 -0.93 6.55
C CYS A 80 -14.85 0.10 5.84
N LYS A 81 -15.18 1.18 6.56
CA LYS A 81 -15.90 2.35 6.04
C LYS A 81 -15.11 2.99 4.89
N MET A 82 -15.80 3.43 3.84
CA MET A 82 -15.16 3.99 2.64
C MET A 82 -14.28 5.22 2.97
N ALA A 83 -14.77 6.15 3.78
CA ALA A 83 -14.02 7.35 4.14
C ALA A 83 -12.72 7.02 4.89
N ALA A 84 -12.77 6.10 5.87
CA ALA A 84 -11.58 5.65 6.60
C ALA A 84 -10.55 4.99 5.67
N TYR A 85 -11.04 4.22 4.70
CA TYR A 85 -10.22 3.59 3.68
C TYR A 85 -9.54 4.60 2.74
N LEU A 86 -10.26 5.63 2.28
CA LEU A 86 -9.69 6.71 1.47
C LEU A 86 -8.59 7.48 2.21
N CYS A 87 -8.84 7.84 3.47
CA CYS A 87 -7.86 8.50 4.31
C CYS A 87 -6.60 7.64 4.49
N TYR A 88 -6.80 6.34 4.73
CA TYR A 88 -5.72 5.37 4.84
C TYR A 88 -4.87 5.31 3.55
N SER A 89 -5.54 5.17 2.40
CA SER A 89 -4.87 5.05 1.09
C SER A 89 -4.03 6.28 0.77
N LEU A 90 -4.61 7.47 0.95
CA LEU A 90 -3.91 8.75 0.81
C LEU A 90 -2.72 8.86 1.76
N PHE A 91 -2.88 8.48 3.02
CA PHE A 91 -1.81 8.56 4.00
C PHE A 91 -0.67 7.58 3.71
N LEU A 92 -1.01 6.36 3.26
CA LEU A 92 0.00 5.39 2.87
C LEU A 92 0.82 5.89 1.69
N THR A 93 0.18 6.34 0.61
CA THR A 93 0.87 6.77 -0.61
C THR A 93 1.55 8.13 -0.48
N ALA A 94 1.02 9.04 0.34
CA ALA A 94 1.62 10.35 0.54
C ALA A 94 2.75 10.38 1.58
N PHE A 95 2.78 9.41 2.51
CA PHE A 95 3.72 9.46 3.64
C PHE A 95 4.41 8.13 3.95
N VAL A 96 3.67 7.11 4.40
CA VAL A 96 4.28 5.86 4.94
C VAL A 96 5.12 5.13 3.88
N TYR A 97 4.56 4.90 2.70
CA TYR A 97 5.26 4.22 1.61
C TYR A 97 6.47 5.03 1.10
N PRO A 98 6.35 6.36 0.82
CA PRO A 98 7.49 7.19 0.47
C PRO A 98 8.67 7.16 1.45
N VAL A 99 8.42 7.11 2.76
CA VAL A 99 9.47 6.99 3.78
C VAL A 99 10.25 5.69 3.60
N VAL A 100 9.54 4.58 3.36
CA VAL A 100 10.16 3.26 3.14
C VAL A 100 10.94 3.24 1.83
N VAL A 101 10.38 3.82 0.76
CA VAL A 101 11.06 4.00 -0.52
C VAL A 101 12.35 4.77 -0.33
N HIS A 102 12.31 5.92 0.37
CA HIS A 102 13.49 6.73 0.58
C HIS A 102 14.56 5.95 1.36
N ALA A 103 14.18 5.28 2.44
CA ALA A 103 15.12 4.52 3.26
C ALA A 103 15.83 3.41 2.47
N ILE A 104 15.16 2.69 1.59
CA ILE A 104 15.69 1.47 0.96
C ILE A 104 16.21 1.70 -0.47
N TRP A 105 15.53 2.55 -1.25
CA TRP A 105 15.83 2.75 -2.68
C TRP A 105 16.54 4.07 -2.99
N ASN A 106 16.53 5.05 -2.09
CA ASN A 106 17.31 6.26 -2.30
C ASN A 106 18.78 6.01 -1.93
N GLY A 107 19.73 6.65 -2.65
CA GLY A 107 21.15 6.59 -2.32
C GLY A 107 21.46 7.07 -0.91
N ASP A 108 20.73 8.05 -0.40
CA ASP A 108 20.97 8.60 0.95
C ASP A 108 20.24 7.85 2.06
N GLY A 109 19.45 6.83 1.72
CA GLY A 109 18.64 6.06 2.65
C GLY A 109 19.46 5.25 3.67
N PHE A 110 19.02 5.22 4.93
CA PHE A 110 19.73 4.59 6.04
C PHE A 110 20.12 3.11 5.80
N PRO A 111 19.19 2.20 5.43
CA PRO A 111 19.55 0.83 5.10
C PRO A 111 19.88 0.63 3.60
N SER A 112 19.91 1.67 2.78
CA SER A 112 20.02 1.53 1.32
C SER A 112 21.31 0.83 0.89
N ALA A 113 21.20 -0.08 -0.07
CA ALA A 113 22.36 -0.69 -0.73
C ALA A 113 23.11 0.26 -1.66
N PHE A 114 22.53 1.43 -1.96
CA PHE A 114 23.16 2.46 -2.77
C PHE A 114 23.80 3.57 -1.94
N SER A 115 23.79 3.44 -0.61
CA SER A 115 24.38 4.43 0.29
C SER A 115 25.89 4.30 0.41
N ASP A 116 26.57 5.44 0.38
CA ASP A 116 27.98 5.55 0.73
C ASP A 116 28.23 5.21 2.22
N ASN A 117 27.20 5.33 3.08
CA ASN A 117 27.27 5.10 4.52
C ASN A 117 26.48 3.86 4.93
N LEU A 118 26.94 2.67 4.52
CA LEU A 118 26.25 1.40 4.76
C LEU A 118 26.00 1.09 6.25
N MET A 119 24.75 0.76 6.57
CA MET A 119 24.33 0.33 7.90
C MET A 119 25.05 -0.98 8.31
N PHE A 120 25.86 -0.94 9.37
CA PHE A 120 26.70 -2.07 9.80
C PHE A 120 27.61 -2.63 8.69
N GLY A 121 28.03 -1.79 7.75
CA GLY A 121 28.83 -2.20 6.59
C GLY A 121 28.05 -3.06 5.58
N ARG A 122 26.71 -3.03 5.62
CA ARG A 122 25.82 -3.77 4.71
C ARG A 122 24.67 -2.89 4.24
N GLY A 123 24.15 -3.21 3.06
CA GLY A 123 22.99 -2.56 2.47
C GLY A 123 21.85 -3.53 2.21
N MET A 124 20.62 -3.07 2.35
CA MET A 124 19.41 -3.81 2.01
C MET A 124 19.21 -3.77 0.50
N ILE A 125 19.19 -4.95 -0.11
CA ILE A 125 18.89 -5.11 -1.53
C ILE A 125 17.42 -5.48 -1.68
N ASP A 126 16.68 -4.65 -2.38
CA ASP A 126 15.32 -4.94 -2.82
C ASP A 126 15.18 -4.47 -4.27
N PHE A 127 15.17 -5.40 -5.22
CA PHE A 127 15.24 -5.04 -6.64
C PHE A 127 13.91 -4.47 -7.18
N ALA A 128 12.78 -5.05 -6.77
CA ALA A 128 11.47 -4.75 -7.34
C ALA A 128 10.36 -4.61 -6.29
N GLY A 129 10.71 -4.56 -5.00
CA GLY A 129 9.78 -4.15 -3.95
C GLY A 129 9.19 -5.31 -3.15
N SER A 130 9.92 -6.42 -2.99
CA SER A 130 9.49 -7.48 -2.08
C SER A 130 9.34 -6.95 -0.64
N GLY A 131 10.28 -6.11 -0.21
CA GLY A 131 10.21 -5.35 1.04
C GLY A 131 9.41 -4.06 0.86
N VAL A 132 9.88 -3.18 0.00
CA VAL A 132 9.38 -1.80 -0.14
C VAL A 132 7.89 -1.75 -0.45
N VAL A 133 7.38 -2.68 -1.27
CA VAL A 133 5.98 -2.69 -1.75
C VAL A 133 5.18 -3.77 -1.04
N HIS A 134 5.58 -5.03 -1.20
CA HIS A 134 4.79 -6.17 -0.71
C HIS A 134 4.83 -6.31 0.82
N MET A 135 6.00 -6.17 1.45
CA MET A 135 6.09 -6.22 2.92
C MET A 135 5.44 -4.99 3.54
N THR A 136 5.67 -3.78 3.02
CA THR A 136 4.98 -2.57 3.49
C THR A 136 3.47 -2.70 3.43
N GLY A 137 2.93 -3.11 2.28
CA GLY A 137 1.49 -3.36 2.10
C GLY A 137 1.00 -4.50 3.00
N GLY A 138 1.74 -5.60 3.10
CA GLY A 138 1.37 -6.78 3.89
C GLY A 138 1.36 -6.54 5.41
N VAL A 139 2.37 -5.86 5.94
CA VAL A 139 2.42 -5.47 7.37
C VAL A 139 1.31 -4.48 7.67
N THR A 140 1.08 -3.51 6.78
CA THR A 140 -0.01 -2.57 6.97
C THR A 140 -1.38 -3.24 6.90
N ALA A 141 -1.56 -4.19 5.98
CA ALA A 141 -2.75 -5.04 5.90
C ALA A 141 -2.97 -5.84 7.19
N LEU A 142 -1.92 -6.43 7.75
CA LEU A 142 -1.98 -7.16 9.01
C LEU A 142 -2.42 -6.25 10.17
N CYS A 143 -1.77 -5.09 10.32
CA CYS A 143 -2.15 -4.09 11.33
C CYS A 143 -3.61 -3.67 11.17
N ALA A 144 -4.05 -3.37 9.94
CA ALA A 144 -5.43 -3.00 9.65
C ALA A 144 -6.41 -4.13 9.98
N ALA A 145 -6.07 -5.38 9.67
CA ALA A 145 -6.90 -6.55 9.99
C ALA A 145 -7.07 -6.74 11.50
N ILE A 146 -6.01 -6.53 12.28
CA ILE A 146 -6.04 -6.60 13.75
C ILE A 146 -6.96 -5.51 14.31
N ILE A 147 -6.79 -4.26 13.87
CA ILE A 147 -7.57 -3.11 14.35
C ILE A 147 -9.06 -3.23 13.98
N LEU A 148 -9.37 -3.64 12.76
CA LEU A 148 -10.76 -3.80 12.30
C LEU A 148 -11.44 -5.04 12.89
N GLY A 149 -10.66 -6.05 13.27
CA GLY A 149 -11.17 -7.33 13.71
C GLY A 149 -11.75 -8.19 12.57
N PRO A 150 -12.38 -9.34 12.94
CA PRO A 150 -12.88 -10.31 11.98
C PRO A 150 -14.15 -9.84 11.26
N ARG A 151 -14.44 -10.45 10.10
CA ARG A 151 -15.75 -10.28 9.44
C ARG A 151 -16.85 -10.85 10.34
N LEU A 152 -17.97 -10.14 10.43
CA LEU A 152 -19.18 -10.64 11.08
C LEU A 152 -19.59 -12.00 10.49
N GLY A 153 -19.90 -12.95 11.37
CA GLY A 153 -20.23 -14.33 11.03
C GLY A 153 -19.02 -15.25 10.77
N ARG A 154 -17.76 -14.78 10.92
CA ARG A 154 -16.58 -15.65 10.71
C ARG A 154 -16.33 -16.58 11.89
N PHE A 155 -16.43 -16.07 13.11
CA PHE A 155 -16.08 -16.79 14.34
C PHE A 155 -17.19 -16.82 15.37
N HIS A 156 -18.23 -15.99 15.22
CA HIS A 156 -19.35 -15.91 16.14
C HIS A 156 -20.67 -15.99 15.35
N ASP A 157 -21.70 -16.56 15.96
CA ASP A 157 -23.06 -16.58 15.44
C ASP A 157 -23.76 -15.19 15.54
N ALA A 158 -25.05 -15.13 15.23
CA ALA A 158 -25.83 -13.89 15.29
C ALA A 158 -26.04 -13.37 16.72
N ASP A 159 -25.99 -14.25 17.71
CA ASP A 159 -26.17 -13.96 19.13
C ASP A 159 -24.83 -13.64 19.83
N GLY A 160 -23.70 -13.80 19.12
CA GLY A 160 -22.36 -13.51 19.60
C GLY A 160 -21.63 -14.72 20.20
N ASN A 161 -22.21 -15.92 20.14
CA ASN A 161 -21.55 -17.12 20.66
C ASN A 161 -20.47 -17.60 19.69
N PRO A 162 -19.33 -18.11 20.19
CA PRO A 162 -18.28 -18.68 19.34
C PRO A 162 -18.81 -19.88 18.54
N LEU A 163 -18.40 -19.98 17.27
CA LEU A 163 -18.65 -21.14 16.43
C LEU A 163 -17.60 -22.23 16.71
N ASP A 164 -18.02 -23.50 16.71
CA ASP A 164 -17.10 -24.65 16.84
C ASP A 164 -16.01 -24.66 15.76
N LYS A 165 -16.35 -24.17 14.56
CA LYS A 165 -15.43 -23.98 13.44
C LYS A 165 -15.69 -22.63 12.78
N PRO A 166 -14.64 -21.92 12.34
CA PRO A 166 -14.82 -20.68 11.60
C PRO A 166 -15.64 -20.87 10.32
N ALA A 167 -16.63 -20.02 10.06
CA ALA A 167 -17.52 -20.15 8.91
C ALA A 167 -16.82 -19.76 7.60
N ASP A 168 -16.95 -20.58 6.56
CA ASP A 168 -16.32 -20.33 5.27
C ASP A 168 -17.03 -19.26 4.45
N PHE A 169 -16.24 -18.46 3.75
CA PHE A 169 -16.73 -17.44 2.80
C PHE A 169 -16.28 -17.81 1.39
N PRO A 170 -17.09 -18.57 0.63
CA PRO A 170 -16.70 -18.99 -0.72
C PRO A 170 -16.48 -17.78 -1.64
N ALA A 171 -15.60 -17.96 -2.61
CA ALA A 171 -15.36 -16.96 -3.64
C ALA A 171 -16.63 -16.70 -4.45
N HIS A 172 -16.91 -15.44 -4.76
CA HIS A 172 -18.08 -15.11 -5.59
C HIS A 172 -17.90 -15.51 -7.07
N SER A 173 -16.67 -15.58 -7.55
CA SER A 173 -16.31 -15.97 -8.93
C SER A 173 -14.86 -16.46 -8.98
N VAL A 174 -14.68 -17.74 -9.27
CA VAL A 174 -13.35 -18.35 -9.47
C VAL A 174 -12.74 -17.88 -10.79
N ALA A 175 -13.56 -17.67 -11.84
CA ALA A 175 -13.10 -17.17 -13.13
C ALA A 175 -12.46 -15.78 -13.02
N LEU A 176 -13.05 -14.86 -12.23
CA LEU A 176 -12.48 -13.54 -12.00
C LEU A 176 -11.20 -13.60 -11.16
N GLN A 177 -11.10 -14.56 -10.22
CA GLN A 177 -9.88 -14.79 -9.46
C GLN A 177 -8.74 -15.24 -10.39
N VAL A 178 -9.00 -16.22 -11.26
CA VAL A 178 -8.02 -16.71 -12.24
C VAL A 178 -7.62 -15.60 -13.22
N LEU A 179 -8.58 -14.80 -13.72
CA LEU A 179 -8.29 -13.66 -14.57
C LEU A 179 -7.37 -12.65 -13.88
N GLY A 180 -7.64 -12.34 -12.60
CA GLY A 180 -6.79 -11.47 -11.79
C GLY A 180 -5.37 -12.03 -11.63
N THR A 181 -5.23 -13.34 -11.40
CA THR A 181 -3.92 -14.01 -11.32
C THR A 181 -3.12 -13.92 -12.61
N PHE A 182 -3.75 -13.91 -13.79
CA PHE A 182 -3.03 -13.75 -15.06
C PHE A 182 -2.58 -12.30 -15.34
N ILE A 183 -3.25 -11.32 -14.72
CA ILE A 183 -2.93 -9.89 -14.89
C ILE A 183 -1.82 -9.44 -13.93
N LEU A 184 -1.75 -10.04 -12.74
CA LEU A 184 -0.71 -9.81 -11.73
C LEU A 184 0.60 -10.53 -12.07
#